data_AF-A0A538U4T4-F1
#
_entry.id   AF-A0A538U4T4-F1
#
_cell.length_a   1.000
_cell.length_b   1.000
_cell.length_c   1.000
_cell.angle_alpha   90.00
_cell.angle_beta   90.00
_cell.angle_gamma   90.00
#
_symmetry.space_group_name_H-M   'P 1'
#
loop_
_entity.id
_entity.type
_entity.pdbx_description
1 polymer ?
#
loop_
_entity_poly.entity_id
_entity_poly.type
_entity_poly.pdbx_seq_one_letter_code
_entity_poly.pdbx_strand_id
1 'polypeptide(L)'
;MFLKRVFYASVSVLMLALAFHFGAVSAGAQAPGNPIAAAFMGINNSYMLAITSNGDVYRGGNPQGDVWTYSGNIFSSGPVPTAHETLGGLKVKYR
;
A
#
# COMPACT_ATOMS: atom_id res chain seq x y z
N MET A 1 12.29 10.39 40.82
CA MET A 1 12.13 9.77 39.48
C MET A 1 10.85 10.18 38.74
N PHE A 2 9.73 10.42 39.44
CA PHE A 2 8.42 10.75 38.82
C PHE A 2 8.41 12.02 37.95
N LEU A 3 9.03 13.11 38.43
CA LEU A 3 9.01 14.40 37.72
C LEU A 3 9.61 14.35 36.31
N LYS A 4 10.69 13.56 36.13
CA LYS A 4 11.30 13.36 34.81
C LYS A 4 10.34 12.68 33.84
N ARG A 5 9.55 11.71 34.32
CA ARG A 5 8.58 10.98 33.49
C ARG A 5 7.43 11.88 33.03
N VAL A 6 6.92 12.72 33.92
CA VAL A 6 5.87 13.70 33.59
C VAL A 6 6.38 14.71 32.57
N PHE A 7 7.61 15.20 32.73
CA PHE A 7 8.23 16.11 31.76
C PHE A 7 8.39 15.47 30.37
N TYR A 8 8.86 14.23 30.28
CA TYR A 8 8.96 13.54 28.98
C TYR A 8 7.59 13.28 28.33
N ALA A 9 6.56 13.01 29.14
CA ALA A 9 5.20 12.84 28.64
C ALA A 9 4.63 14.16 28.08
N SER A 10 4.85 15.29 28.75
CA SER A 10 4.34 16.59 28.26
C SER A 10 5.10 17.06 27.01
N VAL A 11 6.43 16.89 26.97
CA VAL A 11 7.24 17.24 25.80
C VAL A 11 6.88 16.40 24.57
N SER A 12 6.60 15.11 24.74
CA SER A 12 6.18 14.26 23.61
C SER A 12 4.82 14.66 23.04
N VAL A 13 3.85 15.02 23.88
CA VAL A 13 2.54 15.54 23.42
C VAL A 13 2.69 16.91 22.74
N LEU A 14 3.53 17.81 23.27
CA LEU A 14 3.82 19.11 22.66
C LEU A 14 4.46 18.97 21.28
N MET A 15 5.46 18.09 21.15
CA MET A 15 6.13 17.84 19.87
C MET A 15 5.18 17.22 18.84
N LEU A 16 4.29 16.33 19.28
CA LEU A 16 3.25 15.77 18.42
C LEU A 16 2.30 16.86 17.90
N ALA A 17 1.86 17.77 18.78
CA ALA A 17 1.00 18.89 18.39
C ALA A 17 1.69 19.85 17.40
N LEU A 18 2.96 20.18 17.63
CA LEU A 18 3.76 21.00 16.71
C LEU A 18 3.93 20.32 15.35
N ALA A 19 4.18 19.02 15.33
CA ALA A 19 4.30 18.26 14.08
C ALA A 19 3.02 18.39 13.24
N PHE A 20 1.84 18.18 13.85
CA PHE A 20 0.56 18.35 13.14
C PHE A 20 0.29 19.80 12.74
N HIS A 21 0.71 20.79 13.54
CA HIS A 21 0.59 22.20 13.18
C HIS A 21 1.43 22.57 11.96
N PHE A 22 2.62 21.98 11.81
CA PHE A 22 3.48 22.14 10.64
C PHE A 22 3.13 21.22 9.46
N GLY A 23 1.99 20.53 9.52
CA GLY A 23 1.49 19.71 8.42
C GLY A 23 2.09 18.30 8.35
N ALA A 24 2.70 17.80 9.43
CA ALA A 24 2.96 16.37 9.54
C ALA A 24 1.62 15.64 9.50
N VAL A 25 1.54 14.64 8.63
CA VAL A 25 0.38 13.76 8.53
C VAL A 25 0.76 12.43 9.16
N SER A 26 -0.19 11.76 9.80
CA SER A 26 0.00 10.37 10.20
C SER A 26 0.49 9.58 8.99
N ALA A 27 1.54 8.78 9.16
CA ALA A 27 1.91 7.81 8.15
C ALA A 27 0.65 7.00 7.84
N GLY A 28 0.10 7.18 6.64
CA GLY A 28 -1.00 6.33 6.19
C GLY A 28 -0.52 4.90 6.37
N ALA A 29 -1.35 4.04 6.96
CA ALA A 29 -1.19 2.60 6.72
C ALA A 29 -0.99 2.47 5.21
N GLN A 30 0.07 1.78 4.75
CA GLN A 30 0.26 1.52 3.32
C GLN A 30 -1.11 1.16 2.77
N ALA A 31 -1.72 2.09 2.01
CA ALA A 31 -3.06 1.89 1.49
C ALA A 31 -3.01 0.52 0.83
N PRO A 32 -3.88 -0.45 1.20
CA PRO A 32 -3.64 -1.87 0.99
C PRO A 32 -3.01 -2.05 -0.38
N GLY A 33 -1.68 -2.20 -0.39
CA GLY A 33 -0.91 -1.96 -1.59
C GLY A 33 -1.42 -2.98 -2.58
N ASN A 34 -2.02 -2.52 -3.68
CA ASN A 34 -2.76 -3.30 -4.67
C ASN A 34 -2.45 -4.81 -4.60
N PRO A 35 -3.15 -5.58 -3.74
CA PRO A 35 -2.66 -6.88 -3.32
C PRO A 35 -2.63 -7.84 -4.50
N ILE A 36 -1.67 -8.76 -4.50
CA ILE A 36 -1.62 -9.84 -5.48
C ILE A 36 -2.85 -10.72 -5.26
N ALA A 37 -3.77 -10.71 -6.22
CA ALA A 37 -4.99 -11.51 -6.22
C ALA A 37 -4.73 -12.94 -6.71
N ALA A 38 -3.78 -13.11 -7.64
CA ALA A 38 -3.35 -14.41 -8.14
C ALA A 38 -1.90 -14.38 -8.62
N ALA A 39 -1.21 -15.51 -8.49
CA ALA A 39 0.11 -15.72 -9.06
C ALA A 39 0.20 -17.09 -9.75
N PHE A 40 0.82 -17.12 -10.92
CA PHE A 40 0.96 -18.31 -11.75
C PHE A 40 2.41 -18.48 -12.17
N MET A 41 2.84 -19.75 -12.28
CA MET A 41 4.13 -20.11 -12.83
C MET A 41 3.90 -20.99 -14.05
N GLY A 42 4.47 -20.58 -15.19
CA GLY A 42 4.38 -21.31 -16.45
C GLY A 42 5.05 -22.69 -16.35
N ILE A 43 4.63 -23.62 -17.21
CA ILE A 43 5.22 -24.96 -17.31
C ILE A 43 6.72 -24.81 -17.61
N ASN A 44 7.57 -25.54 -16.89
CA ASN A 44 9.04 -25.44 -16.90
C ASN A 44 9.63 -24.14 -16.34
N ASN A 45 8.89 -23.42 -15.48
CA ASN A 45 9.35 -22.19 -14.80
C ASN A 45 9.80 -21.06 -15.76
N SER A 46 9.38 -21.11 -17.03
CA SER A 46 9.89 -20.21 -18.06
C SER A 46 9.33 -18.78 -17.96
N TYR A 47 8.28 -18.57 -17.17
CA TYR A 47 7.75 -17.25 -16.84
C TYR A 47 6.85 -17.31 -15.61
N MET A 48 6.74 -16.19 -14.90
CA MET A 48 5.79 -15.99 -13.81
C MET A 48 4.79 -14.90 -14.19
N LEU A 49 3.57 -15.01 -13.70
CA LEU A 49 2.52 -14.02 -13.87
C LEU A 49 1.95 -13.67 -12.49
N ALA A 50 1.84 -12.39 -12.18
CA ALA A 50 1.17 -11.90 -10.99
C ALA A 50 0.04 -10.97 -11.43
N ILE A 51 -1.16 -11.20 -10.91
CA ILE A 51 -2.34 -10.38 -11.15
C ILE A 51 -2.71 -9.74 -9.82
N THR A 52 -2.81 -8.42 -9.81
CA THR A 52 -3.19 -7.67 -8.63
C THR A 52 -4.70 -7.44 -8.58
N SER A 53 -5.21 -7.01 -7.42
CA SER A 53 -6.64 -6.83 -7.17
C SER A 53 -7.33 -5.79 -8.08
N ASN A 54 -6.57 -4.81 -8.58
CA ASN A 54 -7.07 -3.83 -9.56
C ASN A 54 -6.90 -4.31 -11.02
N GLY A 55 -6.45 -5.56 -11.22
CA GLY A 55 -6.29 -6.19 -12.53
C GLY A 55 -4.97 -5.93 -13.24
N ASP A 56 -4.00 -5.26 -12.61
CA ASP A 56 -2.67 -5.11 -13.20
C ASP A 56 -1.99 -6.48 -13.30
N VAL A 57 -1.47 -6.77 -14.48
CA VAL A 57 -0.74 -7.98 -14.80
C VAL A 57 0.73 -7.66 -14.88
N TYR A 58 1.52 -8.33 -14.05
CA TYR A 58 2.97 -8.28 -14.08
C TYR A 58 3.51 -9.62 -14.54
N ARG A 59 4.51 -9.58 -15.40
CA ARG A 59 5.24 -10.76 -15.85
C ARG A 59 6.64 -10.74 -15.24
N GLY A 60 6.95 -11.79 -14.50
CA GLY A 60 8.30 -12.10 -14.05
C GLY A 60 8.95 -13.05 -15.05
N GLY A 61 10.27 -12.94 -15.20
CA GLY A 61 11.07 -13.94 -15.90
C GLY A 61 11.27 -15.20 -15.06
N ASN A 62 12.51 -15.71 -15.05
CA ASN A 62 12.89 -16.88 -14.26
C ASN A 62 12.71 -16.62 -12.76
N PRO A 63 12.34 -17.63 -11.95
CA PRO A 63 12.06 -17.46 -10.52
C PRO A 63 13.29 -17.08 -9.67
N GLN A 64 14.49 -17.01 -10.25
CA GLN A 64 15.74 -16.64 -9.56
C GLN A 64 16.09 -15.14 -9.57
N GLY A 65 15.15 -14.24 -9.90
CA GLY A 65 15.32 -12.80 -9.63
C GLY A 65 15.22 -11.87 -10.83
N ASP A 66 14.52 -12.27 -11.89
CA ASP A 66 14.20 -11.36 -12.97
C ASP A 66 13.24 -10.26 -12.52
N VAL A 67 13.42 -9.05 -13.09
CA VAL A 67 12.60 -7.88 -12.78
C VAL A 67 11.17 -8.10 -13.28
N TRP A 68 10.19 -7.86 -12.39
CA TRP A 68 8.78 -7.87 -12.76
C TRP A 68 8.47 -6.72 -13.71
N THR A 69 7.93 -7.04 -14.88
CA THR A 69 7.56 -6.06 -15.91
C THR A 69 6.05 -5.97 -16.02
N TYR A 70 5.51 -4.75 -15.95
CA TYR A 70 4.08 -4.51 -16.19
C TYR A 70 3.71 -4.89 -17.63
N SER A 71 2.70 -5.73 -17.79
CA SER A 71 2.27 -6.28 -19.08
C SER A 71 0.93 -5.71 -19.54
N GLY A 72 0.08 -5.24 -18.63
CA GLY A 72 -1.21 -4.64 -18.94
C GLY A 72 -2.20 -4.75 -17.79
N ASN A 73 -3.46 -4.38 -18.04
CA ASN A 73 -4.53 -4.47 -17.07
C ASN A 73 -5.72 -5.26 -17.65
N ILE A 74 -6.20 -6.30 -16.97
CA ILE A 74 -7.28 -7.18 -17.44
C ILE A 74 -8.64 -6.48 -17.55
N PHE A 75 -8.80 -5.33 -16.89
CA PHE A 75 -10.02 -4.52 -16.92
C PHE A 75 -9.90 -3.33 -17.88
N SER A 76 -8.87 -3.25 -18.71
CA SER A 76 -8.67 -2.16 -19.69
C SER A 76 -9.82 -1.95 -20.68
N SER A 77 -10.75 -2.92 -20.79
CA SER A 77 -11.96 -2.83 -21.62
C SER A 77 -13.29 -2.85 -20.84
N GLY A 78 -13.30 -2.64 -19.53
CA GLY A 78 -14.53 -2.68 -18.71
C GLY A 78 -14.41 -1.96 -17.36
N PRO A 79 -15.51 -1.90 -16.58
CA PRO A 79 -15.47 -1.32 -15.24
C PRO A 79 -14.48 -2.10 -14.36
N VAL A 80 -13.42 -1.42 -13.91
CA VAL A 80 -12.46 -1.98 -12.96
C VAL A 80 -13.19 -2.22 -11.63
N PRO A 81 -13.14 -3.44 -11.04
CA PRO A 81 -13.62 -3.66 -9.69
C PRO A 81 -12.95 -2.64 -8.78
N THR A 82 -13.76 -1.75 -8.20
CA THR A 82 -13.24 -0.70 -7.34
C THR A 82 -12.60 -1.38 -6.14
N ALA A 83 -11.34 -1.03 -5.86
CA ALA A 83 -10.63 -1.51 -4.67
C ALA A 83 -11.54 -1.34 -3.46
N HIS A 84 -11.59 -2.36 -2.59
CA HIS A 84 -12.47 -2.36 -1.43
C HIS A 84 -12.25 -1.07 -0.63
N GLU A 85 -13.30 -0.26 -0.45
CA GLU A 85 -13.16 0.99 0.29
C GLU A 85 -12.64 0.66 1.70
N THR A 86 -11.52 1.27 2.06
CA THR A 86 -11.02 1.22 3.44
C THR A 86 -11.63 2.37 4.21
N LEU A 87 -11.77 2.21 5.54
CA LEU A 87 -12.15 3.31 6.43
C LEU A 87 -11.26 4.55 6.26
N GLY A 88 -9.98 4.37 5.89
CA GLY A 88 -9.08 5.46 5.54
C GLY A 88 -9.49 6.19 4.25
N GLY A 89 -9.81 5.45 3.19
CA GLY A 89 -10.26 6.01 1.92
C GLY A 89 -11.59 6.77 2.03
N LEU A 90 -12.54 6.25 2.81
CA LEU A 90 -13.81 6.90 3.12
C LEU A 90 -13.61 8.28 3.76
N LYS A 91 -12.72 8.37 4.76
CA LYS A 91 -12.47 9.63 5.48
C LYS A 91 -11.82 10.72 4.61
N VAL A 92 -11.07 10.35 3.58
CA VAL A 92 -10.45 11.31 2.65
C VAL A 92 -11.46 11.83 1.62
N LYS A 93 -12.37 10.98 1.15
CA LYS A 93 -13.35 11.31 0.11
C LYS A 93 -14.45 12.26 0.59
N TYR A 94 -14.78 12.24 1.88
CA TYR A 94 -15.85 13.05 2.50
C TYR A 94 -15.31 14.17 3.43
N ARG A 95 -14.06 14.60 3.23
CA ARG A 95 -13.49 15.77 3.91
C ARG A 95 -13.61 17.01 3.04
#